data_AF-A0A1Y4SVR5-F1
#
_entry.id   AF-A0A1Y4SVR5-F1
#
_cell.length_a   1.000
_cell.length_b   1.000
_cell.length_c   1.000
_cell.angle_alpha   90.00
_cell.angle_beta   90.00
_cell.angle_gamma   90.00
#
_symmetry.space_group_name_H-M   'P 1'
#
loop_
_entity.id
_entity.type
_entity.pdbx_description
1 polymer ?
#
loop_
_entity_poly.entity_id
_entity_poly.type
_entity_poly.pdbx_seq_one_letter_code
_entity_poly.pdbx_strand_id
1 'polypeptide(L)'
;MIRKWFSLLDQRVVILLMAMLIASPVLCGKNTYTICLIYSHYLAVYMNNVFLLMIYQWIARMNQLLLPVRIRVNEQTTYITAYLFLILISILYTVIIYISYYFFFGSIAPSDLGITVTFMIINMMITLIEATIIYLQIGHKKNFLYLALPVFINFLFHLVFTKLF
;
A
#
# COMPACT_ATOMS: atom_id res chain seq x y z
N MET A 1 -11.11 -24.60 -5.62
CA MET A 1 -10.08 -23.66 -6.15
C MET A 1 -10.21 -22.27 -5.52
N ILE A 2 -11.41 -21.66 -5.50
CA ILE A 2 -11.69 -20.33 -4.90
C ILE A 2 -11.24 -20.20 -3.43
N ARG A 3 -11.44 -21.23 -2.58
CA ARG A 3 -10.94 -21.24 -1.19
C ARG A 3 -9.42 -21.06 -1.07
N LYS A 4 -8.61 -21.57 -2.02
CA LYS A 4 -7.15 -21.36 -2.03
C LYS A 4 -6.76 -19.93 -2.43
N TRP A 5 -7.59 -19.27 -3.24
CA TRP A 5 -7.40 -17.86 -3.56
C TRP A 5 -7.69 -16.96 -2.35
N PHE A 6 -8.74 -17.27 -1.57
CA PHE A 6 -8.98 -16.57 -0.31
C PHE A 6 -7.88 -16.80 0.74
N SER A 7 -7.17 -17.93 0.69
CA SER A 7 -5.98 -18.14 1.54
C SER A 7 -4.73 -17.37 1.09
N LEU A 8 -4.75 -16.67 -0.06
CA LEU A 8 -3.62 -15.85 -0.51
C LEU A 8 -3.50 -14.55 0.26
N LEU A 9 -4.63 -13.96 0.65
CA LEU A 9 -4.68 -12.81 1.53
C LEU A 9 -4.65 -13.30 2.97
N ASP A 10 -3.69 -12.80 3.75
CA ASP A 10 -3.72 -13.00 5.18
C ASP A 10 -4.85 -12.15 5.76
N GLN A 11 -5.98 -12.80 6.05
CA GLN A 11 -7.19 -12.15 6.56
C GLN A 11 -6.89 -11.29 7.79
N ARG A 12 -5.88 -11.66 8.61
CA ARG A 12 -5.48 -10.87 9.78
C ARG A 12 -4.93 -9.51 9.38
N VAL A 13 -4.14 -9.44 8.30
CA VAL A 13 -3.54 -8.19 7.81
C VAL A 13 -4.60 -7.32 7.13
N VAL A 14 -5.55 -7.92 6.41
CA VAL A 14 -6.69 -7.19 5.83
C VAL A 14 -7.58 -6.61 6.93
N ILE A 15 -7.90 -7.40 7.95
CA ILE A 15 -8.65 -6.94 9.12
C ILE A 15 -7.90 -5.83 9.83
N LEU A 16 -6.57 -5.96 9.98
CA LEU A 16 -5.73 -4.91 10.57
C LEU A 16 -5.82 -3.60 9.77
N LEU A 17 -5.74 -3.68 8.44
CA LEU A 17 -5.81 -2.51 7.56
C LEU A 17 -7.19 -1.83 7.63
N MET A 18 -8.26 -2.62 7.64
CA MET A 18 -9.63 -2.12 7.85
C MET A 18 -9.83 -1.53 9.25
N ALA A 19 -9.31 -2.17 10.29
CA ALA A 19 -9.38 -1.70 11.66
C ALA A 19 -8.63 -0.38 11.83
N MET A 20 -7.44 -0.25 11.23
CA MET A 20 -6.69 1.01 11.21
C MET A 20 -7.45 2.11 10.45
N LEU A 21 -8.10 1.78 9.34
CA LEU A 21 -8.90 2.73 8.57
C LEU A 21 -10.08 3.26 9.37
N ILE A 22 -10.80 2.37 10.09
CA ILE A 22 -11.93 2.74 10.94
C ILE A 22 -11.47 3.45 12.22
N ALA A 23 -10.29 3.10 12.76
CA ALA A 23 -9.71 3.77 13.92
C ALA A 23 -9.14 5.16 13.57
N SER A 24 -8.89 5.45 12.28
CA SER A 24 -8.33 6.72 11.83
C SER A 24 -9.03 7.97 12.37
N PRO A 25 -10.38 8.06 12.41
CA PRO A 25 -11.07 9.25 12.88
C PRO A 25 -10.98 9.39 14.40
N VAL A 26 -10.92 8.26 15.12
CA VAL A 26 -10.76 8.24 16.57
C VAL A 26 -9.36 8.71 16.96
N LEU A 27 -8.33 8.26 16.23
CA LEU A 27 -6.93 8.62 16.50
C LEU A 27 -6.61 10.06 16.09
N CYS A 28 -7.22 10.56 15.02
CA CYS A 28 -6.96 11.92 14.54
C CYS A 28 -7.90 12.98 15.15
N GLY A 29 -8.96 12.59 15.86
CA GLY A 29 -9.90 13.54 16.47
C GLY A 29 -10.59 14.45 15.45
N LYS A 30 -10.82 15.73 15.81
CA LYS A 30 -11.45 16.75 14.95
C LYS A 30 -10.46 17.44 13.98
N ASN A 31 -9.42 16.74 13.57
CA ASN A 31 -8.43 17.29 12.64
C ASN A 31 -8.97 17.31 11.20
N THR A 32 -8.41 18.21 10.39
CA THR A 32 -8.77 18.33 8.96
C THR A 32 -8.18 17.18 8.16
N TYR A 33 -8.75 16.91 6.97
CA TYR A 33 -8.26 15.91 6.03
C TYR A 33 -6.73 15.96 5.85
N THR A 34 -6.19 17.15 5.60
CA THR A 34 -4.76 17.38 5.37
C THR A 34 -3.92 17.04 6.58
N ILE A 35 -4.36 17.46 7.77
CA ILE A 35 -3.66 17.15 9.02
C ILE A 35 -3.64 15.64 9.24
N CYS A 36 -4.77 14.96 9.05
CA CYS A 36 -4.87 13.51 9.22
C CYS A 36 -3.97 12.74 8.25
N LEU A 37 -3.90 13.18 6.99
CA LEU A 37 -3.18 12.49 5.94
C LEU A 37 -1.66 12.71 6.02
N ILE A 38 -1.22 13.94 6.30
CA ILE A 38 0.19 14.33 6.19
C ILE A 38 0.89 14.36 7.57
N TYR A 39 0.24 14.96 8.57
CA TYR A 39 0.91 15.37 9.81
C TYR A 39 0.55 14.51 11.02
N SER A 40 -0.64 13.89 11.02
CA SER A 40 -1.19 13.22 12.19
C SER A 40 -0.56 11.84 12.41
N HIS A 41 0.21 11.73 13.49
CA HIS A 41 0.62 10.46 14.13
C HIS A 41 1.20 9.40 13.18
N TYR A 42 1.78 9.80 12.05
CA TYR A 42 2.31 8.89 11.03
C TYR A 42 1.29 7.86 10.52
N LEU A 43 -0.02 8.16 10.58
CA LEU A 43 -1.07 7.20 10.28
C LEU A 43 -0.99 6.67 8.84
N ALA A 44 -0.75 7.57 7.87
CA ALA A 44 -0.51 7.20 6.48
C ALA A 44 0.71 6.26 6.35
N VAL A 45 1.79 6.52 7.10
CA VAL A 45 2.99 5.67 7.13
C VAL A 45 2.65 4.26 7.62
N TYR A 46 1.90 4.17 8.72
CA TYR A 46 1.49 2.88 9.28
C TYR A 46 0.60 2.10 8.30
N MET A 47 -0.40 2.76 7.71
CA MET A 47 -1.28 2.13 6.73
C MET A 47 -0.49 1.62 5.52
N ASN A 48 0.42 2.44 4.97
CA ASN A 48 1.28 2.05 3.85
C ASN A 48 2.14 0.84 4.25
N ASN A 49 2.75 0.83 5.43
CA ASN A 49 3.57 -0.29 5.89
C ASN A 49 2.76 -1.59 6.07
N VAL A 50 1.54 -1.52 6.59
CA VAL A 50 0.65 -2.69 6.69
C VAL A 50 0.26 -3.20 5.30
N PHE A 51 0.01 -2.28 4.37
CA PHE A 51 -0.26 -2.61 2.97
C PHE A 51 0.94 -3.30 2.29
N LEU A 52 2.16 -2.78 2.48
CA LEU A 52 3.39 -3.39 1.97
C LEU A 52 3.61 -4.79 2.54
N LEU A 53 3.35 -4.98 3.84
CA LEU A 53 3.41 -6.29 4.47
C LEU A 53 2.39 -7.27 3.84
N MET A 54 1.17 -6.79 3.55
CA MET A 54 0.14 -7.59 2.90
C MET A 54 0.60 -8.04 1.50
N ILE A 55 1.09 -7.11 0.68
CA ILE A 55 1.64 -7.42 -0.65
C ILE A 55 2.79 -8.41 -0.56
N TYR A 56 3.73 -8.20 0.37
CA TYR A 56 4.88 -9.06 0.57
C TYR A 56 4.50 -10.51 0.89
N GLN A 57 3.53 -10.69 1.79
CA GLN A 57 3.01 -12.01 2.11
C GLN A 57 2.25 -12.64 0.94
N TRP A 58 1.46 -11.83 0.24
CA TRP A 58 0.70 -12.27 -0.93
C TRP A 58 1.64 -12.76 -2.04
N ILE A 59 2.69 -12.00 -2.38
CA ILE A 59 3.72 -12.39 -3.35
C ILE A 59 4.42 -13.69 -2.95
N ALA A 60 4.80 -13.83 -1.68
CA ALA A 60 5.45 -15.05 -1.20
C ALA A 60 4.55 -16.30 -1.40
N ARG A 61 3.24 -16.17 -1.20
CA ARG A 61 2.26 -17.25 -1.45
C ARG A 61 2.01 -17.45 -2.94
N MET A 62 1.95 -16.37 -3.72
CA MET A 62 1.80 -16.43 -5.18
C MET A 62 2.97 -17.15 -5.84
N ASN A 63 4.21 -16.96 -5.38
CA ASN A 63 5.36 -17.72 -5.89
C ASN A 63 5.15 -19.24 -5.85
N GLN A 64 4.46 -19.75 -4.83
CA GLN A 64 4.14 -21.19 -4.72
C GLN A 64 3.04 -21.61 -5.71
N LEU A 65 2.05 -20.76 -5.95
CA LEU A 65 0.94 -21.03 -6.86
C LEU A 65 1.29 -20.82 -8.34
N LEU A 66 2.21 -19.90 -8.63
CA LEU A 66 2.66 -19.58 -9.97
C LEU A 66 3.63 -20.64 -10.53
N LEU A 67 4.23 -21.46 -9.66
CA LEU A 67 5.16 -22.53 -10.05
C LEU A 67 4.57 -23.51 -11.09
N PRO A 68 3.37 -24.11 -10.88
CA PRO A 68 2.73 -24.96 -11.89
C PRO A 68 2.14 -24.19 -13.09
N VAL A 69 1.78 -22.90 -12.91
CA VAL A 69 1.22 -22.06 -13.98
C VAL A 69 2.31 -21.67 -14.98
N ARG A 70 3.50 -21.30 -14.50
CA ARG A 70 4.68 -20.96 -15.31
C ARG A 70 5.15 -22.09 -16.23
N ILE A 71 4.90 -23.35 -15.85
CA ILE A 71 5.26 -24.51 -16.68
C ILE A 71 4.28 -24.66 -17.86
N ARG A 72 3.06 -24.12 -17.73
CA ARG A 72 1.98 -24.26 -18.73
C ARG A 72 1.72 -23.01 -19.56
N VAL A 73 2.03 -21.84 -19.00
CA VAL A 73 1.87 -20.52 -19.61
C VAL A 73 3.26 -19.89 -19.71
N ASN A 74 3.54 -19.16 -20.79
CA ASN A 74 4.82 -18.48 -20.99
C ASN A 74 5.25 -17.72 -19.71
N GLU A 75 6.51 -17.84 -19.33
CA GLU A 75 7.04 -17.30 -18.08
C GLU A 75 6.94 -15.77 -18.06
N GLN A 76 7.26 -15.12 -19.18
CA GLN A 76 7.21 -13.67 -19.31
C GLN A 76 5.79 -13.10 -19.14
N THR A 77 4.76 -13.75 -19.70
CA THR A 77 3.37 -13.28 -19.58
C THR A 77 2.85 -13.45 -18.15
N THR A 78 3.30 -14.50 -17.45
CA THR A 78 2.99 -14.73 -16.04
C THR A 78 3.56 -13.63 -15.14
N TYR A 79 4.82 -13.22 -15.38
CA TYR A 79 5.44 -12.12 -14.64
C TYR A 79 4.78 -10.77 -14.90
N ILE A 80 4.46 -10.45 -16.16
CA ILE A 80 3.80 -9.18 -16.52
C ILE A 80 2.40 -9.11 -15.91
N THR A 81 1.62 -10.18 -15.98
CA THR A 81 0.26 -10.21 -15.39
C THR A 81 0.29 -10.05 -13.88
N ALA A 82 1.23 -10.70 -13.18
CA ALA A 82 1.41 -10.53 -11.74
C ALA A 82 1.80 -9.08 -11.38
N TYR A 83 2.67 -8.46 -12.18
CA TYR A 83 3.06 -7.06 -12.00
C TYR A 83 1.88 -6.10 -12.16
N LEU A 84 1.13 -6.22 -13.26
CA LEU A 84 -0.03 -5.37 -13.54
C LEU A 84 -1.11 -5.50 -12.44
N PHE A 85 -1.34 -6.72 -11.95
CA PHE A 85 -2.26 -6.95 -10.84
C PHE A 85 -1.79 -6.25 -9.55
N LEU A 86 -0.48 -6.27 -9.28
CA LEU A 86 0.09 -5.61 -8.12
C LEU A 86 -0.06 -4.09 -8.17
N ILE A 87 0.22 -3.51 -9.34
CA ILE A 87 0.04 -2.07 -9.59
C ILE A 87 -1.43 -1.70 -9.44
N LEU A 88 -2.35 -2.49 -9.99
CA LEU A 88 -3.79 -2.25 -9.88
C LEU A 88 -4.26 -2.26 -8.42
N ILE A 89 -3.81 -3.24 -7.60
CA ILE A 89 -4.13 -3.29 -6.17
C ILE A 89 -3.57 -2.08 -5.43
N SER A 90 -2.36 -1.64 -5.77
CA SER A 90 -1.71 -0.48 -5.13
C SER A 90 -2.44 0.82 -5.42
N ILE A 91 -2.88 1.02 -6.67
CA ILE A 91 -3.73 2.16 -7.04
C ILE A 91 -5.06 2.07 -6.28
N LEU A 92 -5.71 0.91 -6.29
CA LEU A 92 -6.99 0.73 -5.60
C LEU A 92 -6.88 1.04 -4.11
N TYR A 93 -5.82 0.59 -3.46
CA TYR A 93 -5.52 0.89 -2.06
C TYR A 93 -5.44 2.41 -1.80
N THR A 94 -4.65 3.15 -2.58
CA THR A 94 -4.50 4.60 -2.40
C THR A 94 -5.84 5.33 -2.61
N VAL A 95 -6.61 4.95 -3.64
CA VAL A 95 -7.93 5.54 -3.91
C VAL A 95 -8.90 5.28 -2.77
N ILE A 96 -8.93 4.06 -2.22
CA ILE A 96 -9.77 3.73 -1.07
C ILE A 96 -9.43 4.63 0.11
N ILE A 97 -8.14 4.78 0.45
CA ILE A 97 -7.73 5.67 1.56
C ILE A 97 -8.21 7.10 1.32
N TYR A 98 -7.97 7.66 0.13
CA TYR A 98 -8.30 9.05 -0.15
C TYR A 98 -9.80 9.32 -0.10
N ILE A 99 -10.61 8.40 -0.63
CA ILE A 99 -12.07 8.46 -0.55
C ILE A 99 -12.54 8.29 0.90
N SER A 100 -12.00 7.33 1.64
CA SER A 100 -12.37 7.10 3.03
C SER A 100 -12.05 8.30 3.92
N TYR A 101 -10.91 8.95 3.72
CA TYR A 101 -10.54 10.14 4.48
C TYR A 101 -11.49 11.31 4.18
N TYR A 102 -11.99 11.42 2.94
CA TYR A 102 -13.00 12.44 2.59
C TYR A 102 -14.32 12.17 3.33
N PHE A 103 -14.73 10.90 3.44
CA PHE A 103 -15.91 10.53 4.21
C PHE A 103 -15.76 10.78 5.72
N PHE A 104 -14.56 10.56 6.30
CA PHE A 104 -14.33 10.71 7.74
C PHE A 104 -14.07 12.15 8.18
N PHE A 105 -13.32 12.93 7.39
CA PHE A 105 -12.81 14.25 7.79
C PHE A 105 -13.39 15.40 6.96
N GLY A 106 -14.24 15.11 5.97
CA GLY A 106 -14.85 16.11 5.09
C GLY A 106 -13.91 16.62 4.00
N SER A 107 -14.30 17.74 3.40
CA SER A 107 -13.57 18.33 2.28
C SER A 107 -12.23 18.93 2.69
N ILE A 108 -11.26 18.88 1.78
CA ILE A 108 -9.96 19.55 1.93
C ILE A 108 -10.21 21.07 1.97
N ALA A 109 -9.60 21.76 2.93
CA ALA A 109 -9.68 23.21 3.02
C ALA A 109 -9.04 23.85 1.77
N PRO A 110 -9.62 24.93 1.20
CA PRO A 110 -9.06 25.56 0.01
C PRO A 110 -7.61 26.03 0.17
N SER A 111 -7.22 26.46 1.37
CA SER A 111 -5.84 26.84 1.72
C SER A 111 -4.85 25.69 1.60
N ASP A 112 -5.31 24.46 1.83
CA ASP A 112 -4.47 23.27 1.96
C ASP A 112 -4.57 22.37 0.74
N LEU A 113 -5.40 22.73 -0.25
CA LEU A 113 -5.69 21.89 -1.41
C LEU A 113 -4.42 21.55 -2.21
N GLY A 114 -3.57 22.56 -2.47
CA GLY A 114 -2.34 22.40 -3.23
C GLY A 114 -1.40 21.38 -2.60
N ILE A 115 -1.05 21.58 -1.33
CA ILE A 115 -0.14 20.69 -0.60
C ILE A 115 -0.70 19.28 -0.46
N THR A 116 -2.02 19.16 -0.23
CA THR A 116 -2.69 17.86 -0.04
C THR A 116 -2.69 17.06 -1.33
N VAL A 117 -3.05 17.67 -2.46
CA VAL A 117 -3.06 16.99 -3.76
C VAL A 117 -1.64 16.62 -4.17
N THR A 118 -0.66 17.49 -3.96
CA THR A 118 0.76 17.18 -4.19
C THR A 118 1.21 15.97 -3.37
N PHE A 119 0.87 15.94 -2.08
CA PHE A 119 1.16 14.79 -1.22
C PHE A 119 0.51 13.51 -1.75
N MET A 120 -0.78 13.56 -2.12
CA MET A 120 -1.52 12.39 -2.62
C MET A 120 -0.88 11.79 -3.89
N ILE A 121 -0.46 12.64 -4.83
CA ILE A 121 0.20 12.22 -6.07
C ILE A 121 1.56 11.59 -5.76
N ILE A 122 2.39 12.27 -4.95
CA ILE A 122 3.74 11.77 -4.64
C ILE A 122 3.65 10.47 -3.82
N ASN A 123 2.77 10.41 -2.82
CA ASN A 123 2.54 9.21 -2.01
C ASN A 123 2.08 8.03 -2.87
N MET A 124 1.20 8.27 -3.86
CA MET A 124 0.79 7.24 -4.82
C MET A 124 1.99 6.74 -5.63
N MET A 125 2.79 7.65 -6.20
CA MET A 125 3.98 7.29 -6.99
C MET A 125 4.99 6.47 -6.17
N ILE A 126 5.22 6.85 -4.91
CA ILE A 126 6.13 6.15 -4.01
C ILE A 126 5.59 4.76 -3.64
N THR A 127 4.30 4.65 -3.34
CA THR A 127 3.65 3.35 -3.10
C THR A 127 3.80 2.41 -4.32
N LEU A 128 3.74 2.95 -5.54
CA LEU A 128 3.97 2.16 -6.77
C LEU A 128 5.43 1.69 -6.92
N ILE A 129 6.40 2.54 -6.57
CA ILE A 129 7.82 2.18 -6.55
C ILE A 129 8.06 1.08 -5.50
N GLU A 130 7.51 1.23 -4.31
CA GLU A 130 7.59 0.27 -3.22
C GLU A 130 6.98 -1.08 -3.59
N ALA A 131 5.80 -1.08 -4.22
CA ALA A 131 5.17 -2.30 -4.74
C ALA A 131 6.06 -2.97 -5.81
N THR A 132 6.67 -2.18 -6.70
CA THR A 132 7.62 -2.69 -7.71
C THR A 132 8.84 -3.36 -7.07
N ILE A 133 9.36 -2.80 -5.97
CA ILE A 133 10.48 -3.44 -5.23
C ILE A 133 10.05 -4.78 -4.65
N ILE A 134 8.85 -4.87 -4.06
CA ILE A 134 8.36 -6.16 -3.54
C ILE A 134 8.13 -7.16 -4.67
N TYR A 135 7.64 -6.70 -5.82
CA TYR A 135 7.46 -7.53 -7.02
C TYR A 135 8.75 -8.25 -7.45
N LEU A 136 9.92 -7.64 -7.29
CA LEU A 136 11.21 -8.26 -7.61
C LEU A 136 11.51 -9.54 -6.81
N GLN A 137 10.73 -9.82 -5.76
CA GLN A 137 10.79 -11.10 -5.04
C GLN A 137 10.18 -12.27 -5.84
N ILE A 138 9.33 -12.02 -6.85
CA ILE A 138 8.71 -13.11 -7.61
C ILE A 138 9.79 -13.92 -8.33
N GLY A 139 9.72 -15.24 -8.24
CA GLY A 139 10.73 -16.15 -8.78
C GLY A 139 11.97 -16.36 -7.89
N HIS A 140 12.14 -15.55 -6.84
CA HIS A 140 13.22 -15.68 -5.85
C HIS A 140 12.75 -16.29 -4.53
N LYS A 141 13.70 -16.79 -3.73
CA LYS A 141 13.43 -17.20 -2.34
C LYS A 141 13.01 -15.98 -1.52
N LYS A 142 12.03 -16.17 -0.64
CA LYS A 142 11.57 -15.13 0.29
C LYS A 142 12.77 -14.51 1.03
N ASN A 143 12.99 -13.22 0.83
CA ASN A 143 14.02 -12.44 1.49
C ASN A 143 13.36 -11.24 2.17
N PHE A 144 13.77 -10.92 3.39
CA PHE A 144 13.24 -9.79 4.15
C PHE A 144 13.63 -8.44 3.54
N LEU A 145 14.73 -8.37 2.77
CA LEU A 145 15.20 -7.14 2.12
C LEU A 145 14.13 -6.51 1.22
N TYR A 146 13.35 -7.34 0.52
CA TYR A 146 12.25 -6.88 -0.35
C TYR A 146 11.10 -6.23 0.42
N LEU A 147 11.01 -6.38 1.75
CA LEU A 147 10.08 -5.65 2.61
C LEU A 147 10.75 -4.49 3.35
N ALA A 148 11.97 -4.71 3.84
CA ALA A 148 12.70 -3.70 4.60
C ALA A 148 13.00 -2.44 3.78
N LEU A 149 13.39 -2.60 2.51
CA LEU A 149 13.70 -1.47 1.63
C LEU A 149 12.46 -0.60 1.34
N PRO A 150 11.30 -1.15 0.93
CA PRO A 150 10.07 -0.38 0.79
C PRO A 150 9.65 0.35 2.07
N VAL A 151 9.69 -0.32 3.22
CA VAL A 151 9.33 0.30 4.50
C VAL A 151 10.26 1.48 4.81
N PHE A 152 11.56 1.33 4.56
CA PHE A 152 12.52 2.42 4.74
C PHE A 152 12.24 3.60 3.80
N ILE A 153 11.93 3.34 2.53
CA ILE A 153 11.56 4.38 1.55
C ILE A 153 10.31 5.14 2.02
N ASN A 154 9.28 4.43 2.47
CA ASN A 154 8.03 5.01 2.97
C ASN A 154 8.28 5.96 4.16
N PHE A 155 9.12 5.54 5.11
CA PHE A 155 9.53 6.37 6.24
C PHE A 155 10.33 7.60 5.80
N LEU A 156 11.31 7.42 4.91
CA LEU A 156 12.14 8.51 4.39
C LEU A 156 11.28 9.55 3.69
N PHE A 157 10.33 9.11 2.86
CA PHE A 157 9.40 9.98 2.16
C PHE A 157 8.62 10.88 3.11
N HIS A 158 7.94 10.30 4.10
CA HIS A 158 7.12 11.07 5.02
C HIS A 158 7.96 12.02 5.89
N LEU A 159 9.16 11.61 6.29
CA LEU A 159 10.08 12.48 7.03
C LEU A 159 10.55 13.65 6.18
N VAL A 160 10.93 13.40 4.92
CA VAL A 160 11.39 14.45 4.01
C VAL A 160 10.25 15.41 3.66
N PHE A 161 9.06 14.89 3.37
CA PHE A 161 7.91 15.71 3.00
C PHE A 161 7.50 16.64 4.14
N THR A 162 7.40 16.13 5.38
CA THR A 162 7.02 16.92 6.57
C THR A 162 8.08 17.92 7.04
N LYS A 163 9.33 17.81 6.55
CA LYS A 163 10.39 18.80 6.83
C LYS A 163 10.53 19.85 5.74
N LEU A 164 10.11 19.55 4.51
CA LEU A 164 10.21 20.45 3.37
C LEU A 164 9.00 21.39 3.26
N PHE A 165 7.86 20.99 3.83
CA PHE A 165 6.61 21.72 3.81
C PHE A 165 6.00 21.80 5.20
#